data_AF-A0AAV0HNL1-F1
#
_entry.id   AF-A0AAV0HNL1-F1
#
_cell.length_a   1.000
_cell.length_b   1.000
_cell.length_c   1.000
_cell.angle_alpha   90.00
_cell.angle_beta   90.00
_cell.angle_gamma   90.00
#
_symmetry.space_group_name_H-M   'P 1'
#
loop_
_entity.id
_entity.type
_entity.pdbx_description
1 polymer ?
#
loop_
_entity_poly.entity_id
_entity_poly.type
_entity_poly.pdbx_seq_one_letter_code
_entity_poly.pdbx_strand_id
1 'polypeptide(L)'
;MFGRTNHIWVEGEGMLHALYFQKGSSSDGEWSVFYNNRHLETETFKMEKDRAKPSFIPAVEGHALAILSAHLFNWMRFGKVNKDLSNTDVVVHGGKFYAVAETHAAQEFDILTLDAIGEWDINGAWDRPFTAHPKVRFCQPQPACRFISSFPAWFCSCMYIYGNDLHAESSGYRRASHIWDAGLQTVHRTGSCFWYVRTTLS
;
A
#
# COMPACT_ATOMS: atom_id res chain seq x y z
N MET A 1 26.39 15.86 -14.41
CA MET A 1 25.58 16.40 -15.53
C MET A 1 24.08 16.18 -15.38
N PHE A 2 23.57 15.24 -14.56
CA PHE A 2 22.12 14.97 -14.47
C PHE A 2 21.40 15.60 -13.26
N GLY A 3 22.11 16.25 -12.35
CA GLY A 3 21.57 16.72 -11.07
C GLY A 3 21.84 15.72 -9.95
N ARG A 4 21.06 15.79 -8.86
CA ARG A 4 21.12 14.88 -7.71
C ARG A 4 19.71 14.38 -7.37
N THR A 5 19.64 13.15 -6.88
CA THR A 5 18.49 12.63 -6.14
C THR A 5 18.86 12.52 -4.67
N ASN A 6 17.87 12.65 -3.79
CA ASN A 6 18.05 12.57 -2.36
C ASN A 6 17.26 11.38 -1.83
N HIS A 7 17.84 10.70 -0.84
CA HIS A 7 17.09 9.72 -0.07
C HIS A 7 16.26 10.46 0.98
N ILE A 8 14.97 10.18 1.02
CA ILE A 8 14.05 10.75 2.01
C ILE A 8 13.47 9.67 2.91
N TRP A 9 12.83 10.10 4.01
CA TRP A 9 12.33 9.19 5.04
C TRP A 9 11.24 8.22 4.54
N VAL A 10 10.49 8.58 3.48
CA VAL A 10 9.46 7.71 2.87
C VAL A 10 10.01 6.58 2.01
N GLU A 11 11.30 6.60 1.66
CA GLU A 11 11.95 5.57 0.82
C GLU A 11 12.58 4.43 1.65
N GLY A 12 12.33 4.38 2.96
CA GLY A 12 12.80 3.32 3.85
C GLY A 12 12.06 1.99 3.64
N GLU A 13 12.74 0.88 3.88
CA GLU A 13 12.13 -0.46 3.82
C GLU A 13 11.06 -0.65 4.89
N GLY A 14 9.96 -1.33 4.56
CA GLY A 14 8.89 -1.65 5.50
C GLY A 14 9.37 -2.57 6.62
N MET A 15 9.07 -2.20 7.86
CA MET A 15 9.22 -3.05 9.04
C MET A 15 7.87 -3.17 9.76
N LEU A 16 7.38 -4.39 9.89
CA LEU A 16 6.18 -4.69 10.65
C LEU A 16 6.53 -4.81 12.14
N HIS A 17 5.66 -4.26 12.97
CA HIS A 17 5.68 -4.41 14.41
C HIS A 17 4.33 -4.95 14.87
N ALA A 18 4.32 -6.12 15.51
CA ALA A 18 3.11 -6.79 15.96
C ALA A 18 3.12 -6.95 17.48
N LEU A 19 1.98 -6.63 18.10
CA LEU A 19 1.71 -6.83 19.53
C LEU A 19 0.52 -7.76 19.66
N TYR A 20 0.74 -8.96 20.21
CA TYR A 20 -0.30 -9.97 20.41
C TYR A 20 -0.75 -9.96 21.87
N PHE A 21 -2.05 -9.78 22.08
CA PHE A 21 -2.64 -9.76 23.41
C PHE A 21 -3.34 -11.09 23.66
N GLN A 22 -2.90 -11.82 24.67
CA GLN A 22 -3.48 -13.10 25.10
C GLN A 22 -4.07 -12.96 26.49
N LYS A 23 -5.35 -13.33 26.64
CA LYS A 23 -6.01 -13.39 27.94
C LYS A 23 -5.75 -14.75 28.59
N GLY A 24 -5.24 -14.74 29.82
CA GLY A 24 -5.08 -15.94 30.65
C GLY A 24 -6.43 -16.54 31.08
N SER A 25 -6.43 -17.83 31.38
CA SER A 25 -7.64 -18.58 31.78
C SER A 25 -8.06 -18.36 33.24
N SER A 26 -7.23 -17.68 34.04
CA SER A 26 -7.51 -17.40 35.45
C SER A 26 -8.63 -16.36 35.61
N SER A 27 -9.44 -16.50 36.67
CA SER A 27 -10.53 -15.59 37.04
C SER A 27 -10.10 -14.12 37.19
N ASP A 28 -8.80 -13.90 37.42
CA ASP A 28 -8.23 -12.59 37.73
C ASP A 28 -7.83 -11.80 36.47
N GLY A 29 -8.06 -12.35 35.26
CA GLY A 29 -7.94 -11.60 34.01
C GLY A 29 -6.51 -11.18 33.67
N GLU A 30 -5.52 -12.02 33.98
CA GLU A 30 -4.12 -11.81 33.59
C GLU A 30 -4.00 -11.72 32.06
N TRP A 31 -3.27 -10.73 31.55
CA TRP A 31 -3.00 -10.56 30.12
C TRP A 31 -1.50 -10.73 29.86
N SER A 32 -1.16 -11.56 28.88
CA SER A 32 0.18 -11.67 28.33
C SER A 32 0.26 -10.89 27.02
N VAL A 33 1.34 -10.14 26.83
CA VAL A 33 1.60 -9.40 25.58
C VAL A 33 2.88 -9.93 24.96
N PHE A 34 2.79 -10.35 23.70
CA PHE A 34 3.95 -10.79 22.91
C PHE A 34 4.27 -9.75 21.86
N TYR A 35 5.56 -9.49 21.65
CA TYR A 35 6.04 -8.58 20.63
C TYR A 35 6.83 -9.33 19.58
N ASN A 36 6.57 -9.05 18.32
CA ASN A 36 7.35 -9.52 17.19
C ASN A 36 7.58 -8.37 16.22
N ASN A 37 8.74 -8.34 15.57
CA ASN A 37 9.02 -7.39 14.50
C ASN A 37 9.83 -8.03 13.40
N ARG A 38 9.55 -7.61 12.16
CA ARG A 38 10.25 -8.15 11.00
C ARG A 38 10.23 -7.18 9.84
N HIS A 39 11.32 -7.14 9.08
CA HIS A 39 11.32 -6.52 7.77
C HIS A 39 10.48 -7.33 6.80
N LEU A 40 9.62 -6.66 6.05
CA LEU A 40 8.83 -7.32 5.04
C LEU A 40 9.73 -7.60 3.83
N GLU A 41 10.04 -8.87 3.59
CA GLU A 41 10.98 -9.26 2.54
C GLU A 41 10.33 -9.24 1.14
N THR A 42 10.10 -8.03 0.63
CA THR A 42 9.64 -7.78 -0.74
C THR A 42 10.68 -8.22 -1.77
N GLU A 43 10.27 -8.32 -3.03
CA GLU A 43 11.15 -8.74 -4.12
C GLU A 43 12.39 -7.82 -4.20
N THR A 44 12.19 -6.51 -4.16
CA THR A 44 13.29 -5.54 -4.23
C THR A 44 14.18 -5.57 -3.00
N PHE A 45 13.62 -5.84 -1.81
CA PHE A 45 14.42 -6.00 -0.59
C PHE A 45 15.33 -7.23 -0.67
N LYS A 46 14.82 -8.36 -1.17
CA LYS A 46 15.61 -9.57 -1.41
C LYS A 46 16.76 -9.30 -2.39
N MET A 47 16.51 -8.58 -3.48
CA MET A 47 17.55 -8.20 -4.44
C MET A 47 18.69 -7.37 -3.82
N GLU A 48 18.37 -6.47 -2.89
CA GLU A 48 19.40 -5.68 -2.18
C GLU A 48 20.14 -6.50 -1.12
N LYS A 49 19.41 -7.37 -0.42
CA LYS A 49 19.96 -8.29 0.59
C LYS A 49 20.98 -9.25 -0.04
N ASP A 50 20.67 -9.82 -1.20
CA ASP A 50 21.58 -10.70 -1.95
C ASP A 50 22.87 -9.99 -2.38
N ARG A 51 22.81 -8.67 -2.58
CA ARG A 51 23.95 -7.83 -2.96
C ARG A 51 24.69 -7.23 -1.78
N ALA A 52 24.18 -7.41 -0.56
CA ALA A 52 24.68 -6.84 0.69
C ALA A 52 24.90 -5.31 0.63
N LYS A 53 24.14 -4.59 -0.20
CA LYS A 53 24.23 -3.12 -0.33
C LYS A 53 22.97 -2.50 -0.92
N PRO A 54 22.62 -1.26 -0.51
CA PRO A 54 21.62 -0.45 -1.20
C PRO A 54 22.01 -0.32 -2.67
N SER A 55 21.11 -0.72 -3.55
CA SER A 55 21.38 -0.94 -4.97
C SER A 55 20.41 -0.18 -5.88
N PHE A 56 19.21 0.15 -5.39
CA PHE A 56 18.28 1.05 -6.08
C PHE A 56 18.64 2.51 -5.82
N ILE A 57 18.55 3.32 -6.88
CA ILE A 57 18.78 4.76 -6.81
C ILE A 57 17.47 5.43 -6.35
N PRO A 58 17.51 6.30 -5.31
CA PRO A 58 16.37 7.13 -4.90
C PRO A 58 15.78 7.89 -6.08
N ALA A 59 14.46 7.88 -6.21
CA ALA A 59 13.76 8.46 -7.35
C ALA A 59 12.51 9.25 -6.96
N VAL A 60 12.25 9.45 -5.66
CA VAL A 60 11.10 10.24 -5.18
C VAL A 60 11.44 11.74 -5.15
N GLU A 61 12.61 12.12 -4.63
CA GLU A 61 13.01 13.53 -4.52
C GLU A 61 14.32 13.82 -5.28
N GLY A 62 14.33 14.89 -6.07
CA GLY A 62 15.50 15.32 -6.81
C GLY A 62 15.17 16.19 -8.01
N HIS A 63 16.18 16.47 -8.82
CA HIS A 63 15.98 17.17 -10.09
C HIS A 63 15.32 16.24 -11.12
N ALA A 64 14.42 16.77 -11.95
CA ALA A 64 13.63 15.98 -12.90
C ALA A 64 14.49 15.06 -13.79
N LEU A 65 15.60 15.56 -14.34
CA LEU A 65 16.52 14.74 -15.14
C LEU A 65 17.22 13.65 -14.32
N ALA A 66 17.52 13.92 -13.05
CA ALA A 66 18.12 12.93 -12.14
C ALA A 66 17.14 11.82 -11.81
N ILE A 67 15.87 12.16 -11.53
CA ILE A 67 14.78 11.21 -11.28
C ILE A 67 14.53 10.33 -12.51
N LEU A 68 14.39 10.93 -13.70
CA LEU A 68 14.22 10.17 -14.95
C LEU A 68 15.40 9.22 -15.22
N SER A 69 16.62 9.69 -14.95
CA SER A 69 17.81 8.84 -15.06
C SER A 69 17.81 7.71 -14.03
N ALA A 70 17.41 7.99 -12.78
CA ALA A 70 17.30 6.99 -11.73
C ALA A 70 16.29 5.89 -12.10
N HIS A 71 15.11 6.27 -12.60
CA HIS A 71 14.12 5.33 -13.11
C HIS A 71 14.67 4.44 -14.23
N LEU A 72 15.36 5.03 -15.21
CA LEU A 72 15.97 4.30 -16.31
C LEU A 72 17.05 3.32 -15.82
N PHE A 73 17.94 3.77 -14.93
CA PHE A 73 19.01 2.92 -14.39
C PHE A 73 18.50 1.80 -13.50
N ASN A 74 17.50 2.08 -12.64
CA ASN A 74 16.84 1.06 -11.82
C ASN A 74 16.18 0.00 -12.71
N TRP A 75 15.45 0.43 -13.74
CA TRP A 75 14.80 -0.48 -14.69
C TRP A 75 15.81 -1.34 -15.46
N MET A 76 16.89 -0.75 -15.98
CA MET A 76 17.93 -1.52 -16.69
C MET A 76 18.65 -2.54 -15.79
N ARG A 77 18.74 -2.28 -14.49
CA ARG A 77 19.50 -3.12 -13.55
C ARG A 77 18.67 -4.18 -12.84
N PHE A 78 17.39 -3.89 -12.58
CA PHE A 78 16.52 -4.73 -11.76
C PHE A 78 15.18 -5.05 -12.42
N GLY A 79 14.85 -4.45 -13.57
CA GLY A 79 13.53 -4.58 -14.21
C GLY A 79 12.41 -3.80 -13.51
N LYS A 80 12.70 -3.17 -12.36
CA LYS A 80 11.76 -2.36 -11.57
C LYS A 80 12.23 -0.91 -11.51
N VAL A 81 11.28 0.02 -11.62
CA VAL A 81 11.55 1.47 -11.67
C VAL A 81 11.82 2.04 -10.27
N ASN A 82 11.08 1.54 -9.28
CA ASN A 82 11.16 1.92 -7.87
C ASN A 82 11.23 0.67 -7.00
N LYS A 83 11.52 0.86 -5.71
CA LYS A 83 11.47 -0.19 -4.70
C LYS A 83 10.02 -0.51 -4.29
N ASP A 84 9.79 -1.77 -3.97
CA ASP A 84 8.58 -2.26 -3.31
C ASP A 84 8.79 -2.16 -1.79
N LEU A 85 8.43 -1.01 -1.22
CA LEU A 85 8.72 -0.62 0.17
C LEU A 85 7.72 -1.19 1.20
N SER A 86 6.43 -1.22 0.87
CA SER A 86 5.32 -1.67 1.73
C SER A 86 5.40 -1.15 3.17
N ASN A 87 5.68 0.16 3.31
CA ASN A 87 6.07 0.79 4.58
C ASN A 87 5.04 1.77 5.16
N THR A 88 3.89 1.97 4.50
CA THR A 88 3.02 3.11 4.81
C THR A 88 1.86 2.73 5.74
N ASP A 89 1.15 1.64 5.47
CA ASP A 89 0.04 1.19 6.32
C ASP A 89 -0.16 -0.34 6.25
N VAL A 90 -1.00 -0.88 7.14
CA VAL A 90 -1.41 -2.29 7.19
C VAL A 90 -2.93 -2.39 7.09
N VAL A 91 -3.40 -3.24 6.19
CA VAL A 91 -4.81 -3.40 5.85
C VAL A 91 -5.24 -4.84 6.03
N VAL A 92 -6.45 -5.03 6.56
CA VAL A 92 -7.06 -6.35 6.73
C VAL A 92 -8.23 -6.47 5.77
N HIS A 93 -8.20 -7.49 4.91
CA HIS A 93 -9.27 -7.76 3.96
C HIS A 93 -9.41 -9.26 3.71
N GLY A 94 -10.63 -9.78 3.70
CA GLY A 94 -10.89 -11.21 3.44
C GLY A 94 -10.21 -12.17 4.43
N GLY A 95 -9.94 -11.73 5.67
CA GLY A 95 -9.21 -12.52 6.67
C GLY A 95 -7.70 -12.58 6.49
N LYS A 96 -7.16 -11.83 5.52
CA LYS A 96 -5.73 -11.71 5.23
C LYS A 96 -5.21 -10.33 5.57
N PHE A 97 -3.89 -10.23 5.72
CA PHE A 97 -3.18 -9.02 6.11
C PHE A 97 -2.27 -8.56 4.98
N TYR A 98 -2.30 -7.27 4.69
CA TYR A 98 -1.56 -6.66 3.59
C TYR A 98 -0.82 -5.42 4.09
N ALA A 99 0.45 -5.31 3.73
CA ALA A 99 1.20 -4.07 3.89
C ALA A 99 1.08 -3.27 2.60
N VAL A 100 0.77 -1.98 2.72
CA VAL A 100 0.51 -1.08 1.59
C VAL A 100 1.48 0.09 1.58
N ALA A 101 1.78 0.55 0.37
CA ALA A 101 2.51 1.78 0.10
C ALA A 101 2.06 2.32 -1.26
N GLU A 102 2.32 3.60 -1.51
CA GLU A 102 1.67 4.33 -2.60
C GLU A 102 2.09 3.92 -4.02
N THR A 103 3.25 3.28 -4.16
CA THR A 103 3.95 3.15 -5.45
C THR A 103 3.87 1.77 -6.09
N HIS A 104 3.38 0.77 -5.37
CA HIS A 104 3.37 -0.64 -5.81
C HIS A 104 2.14 -1.38 -5.28
N ALA A 105 1.95 -2.62 -5.73
CA ALA A 105 0.88 -3.49 -5.24
C ALA A 105 1.07 -3.77 -3.74
N ALA A 106 -0.02 -4.06 -3.04
CA ALA A 106 0.06 -4.43 -1.63
C ALA A 106 0.78 -5.77 -1.48
N GLN A 107 1.52 -5.94 -0.39
CA GLN A 107 2.22 -7.17 -0.08
C GLN A 107 1.45 -7.95 1.00
N GLU A 108 0.96 -9.14 0.68
CA GLU A 108 0.37 -10.07 1.65
C GLU A 108 1.46 -10.59 2.59
N PHE A 109 1.13 -10.70 3.88
CA PHE A 109 2.02 -11.27 4.90
C PHE A 109 1.26 -12.10 5.93
N ASP A 110 1.96 -13.05 6.55
CA ASP A 110 1.43 -13.86 7.63
C ASP A 110 1.50 -13.11 8.96
N ILE A 111 0.37 -12.97 9.66
CA ILE A 111 0.31 -12.17 10.88
C ILE A 111 1.07 -12.78 12.07
N LEU A 112 1.34 -14.09 12.07
CA LEU A 112 2.01 -14.75 13.21
C LEU A 112 3.53 -14.69 13.07
N THR A 113 4.03 -14.94 11.87
CA THR A 113 5.46 -15.01 11.53
C THR A 113 6.02 -13.69 10.99
N LEU A 114 5.13 -12.81 10.50
CA LEU A 114 5.44 -11.59 9.76
C LEU A 114 6.20 -11.85 8.46
N ASP A 115 6.08 -13.06 7.91
CA ASP A 115 6.69 -13.44 6.64
C ASP A 115 5.88 -12.90 5.45
N ALA A 116 6.59 -12.38 4.44
CA ALA A 116 5.99 -11.96 3.19
C ALA A 116 5.54 -13.18 2.38
N ILE A 117 4.27 -13.18 1.95
CA ILE A 117 3.66 -14.27 1.18
C ILE A 117 3.75 -13.98 -0.32
N GLY A 118 3.17 -12.86 -0.78
CA GLY A 118 3.15 -12.47 -2.18
C GLY A 118 2.47 -11.12 -2.43
N GLU A 119 2.63 -10.58 -3.63
CA GLU A 119 1.90 -9.38 -4.05
C GLU A 119 0.39 -9.69 -4.17
N TRP A 120 -0.44 -8.74 -3.77
CA TRP A 120 -1.89 -8.84 -3.84
C TRP A 120 -2.39 -8.29 -5.17
N ASP A 121 -2.71 -9.20 -6.08
CA ASP A 121 -3.18 -8.91 -7.45
C ASP A 121 -4.70 -9.07 -7.63
N ILE A 122 -5.43 -9.31 -6.54
CA ILE A 122 -6.88 -9.58 -6.53
C ILE A 122 -7.26 -10.67 -7.56
N ASN A 123 -6.59 -11.83 -7.49
CA ASN A 123 -6.77 -12.94 -8.44
C ASN A 123 -6.50 -12.54 -9.90
N GLY A 124 -5.49 -11.69 -10.10
CA GLY A 124 -5.11 -11.14 -11.40
C GLY A 124 -6.06 -10.07 -11.94
N ALA A 125 -7.07 -9.63 -11.17
CA ALA A 125 -7.96 -8.55 -11.58
C ALA A 125 -7.29 -7.16 -11.48
N TRP A 126 -6.16 -7.06 -10.79
CA TRP A 126 -5.47 -5.79 -10.56
C TRP A 126 -3.96 -5.91 -10.52
N ASP A 127 -3.27 -5.06 -11.29
CA ASP A 127 -1.81 -5.06 -11.45
C ASP A 127 -1.18 -3.69 -11.15
N ARG A 128 -1.91 -2.80 -10.47
CA ARG A 128 -1.51 -1.39 -10.25
C ARG A 128 -1.33 -1.03 -8.77
N PRO A 129 -0.65 0.08 -8.46
CA PRO A 129 -0.52 0.56 -7.09
C PRO A 129 -1.85 0.93 -6.44
N PHE A 130 -1.90 0.80 -5.11
CA PHE A 130 -2.99 1.31 -4.27
C PHE A 130 -2.53 2.53 -3.47
N THR A 131 -3.46 3.42 -3.13
CA THR A 131 -3.24 4.37 -2.03
C THR A 131 -3.09 3.60 -0.74
N ALA A 132 -2.15 4.02 0.10
CA ALA A 132 -1.92 3.41 1.40
C ALA A 132 -3.02 3.67 2.44
N HIS A 133 -4.03 4.49 2.13
CA HIS A 133 -5.07 4.90 3.07
C HIS A 133 -6.48 4.39 2.71
N PRO A 134 -6.69 3.07 2.58
CA PRO A 134 -8.02 2.57 2.28
C PRO A 134 -9.01 2.86 3.39
N LYS A 135 -10.28 2.99 3.00
CA LYS A 135 -11.38 3.16 3.96
C LYS A 135 -12.20 1.87 3.98
N VAL A 136 -12.27 1.25 5.15
CA VAL A 136 -13.07 0.04 5.37
C VAL A 136 -14.48 0.44 5.77
N ARG A 137 -15.49 -0.18 5.14
CA ARG A 137 -16.88 -0.10 5.58
C ARG A 137 -17.38 -1.49 5.92
N PHE A 138 -17.91 -1.64 7.14
CA PHE A 138 -18.63 -2.83 7.53
C PHE A 138 -20.03 -2.81 6.91
N CYS A 139 -20.19 -3.49 5.78
CA CYS A 139 -21.48 -3.84 5.20
C CYS A 139 -21.76 -5.31 5.50
N GLN A 140 -23.04 -5.67 5.64
CA GLN A 140 -23.44 -7.09 5.68
C GLN A 140 -23.69 -7.56 4.24
N PRO A 141 -23.28 -8.79 3.86
CA PRO A 141 -22.75 -9.86 4.71
C PRO A 141 -21.21 -9.84 4.92
N GLN A 142 -20.46 -8.99 4.21
CA GLN A 142 -18.99 -8.91 4.35
C GLN A 142 -18.48 -7.45 4.30
N PRO A 143 -17.41 -7.11 5.07
CA PRO A 143 -16.80 -5.79 5.00
C PRO A 143 -16.26 -5.52 3.60
N ALA A 144 -16.42 -4.28 3.15
CA ALA A 144 -15.92 -3.79 1.88
C ALA A 144 -14.77 -2.83 2.13
N CYS A 145 -13.66 -3.04 1.45
CA CYS A 145 -12.54 -2.12 1.48
C CYS A 145 -12.58 -1.23 0.24
N ARG A 146 -12.56 0.09 0.44
CA ARG A 146 -12.40 1.05 -0.65
C ARG A 146 -10.96 1.50 -0.70
N PHE A 147 -10.35 1.35 -1.86
CA PHE A 147 -9.03 1.87 -2.20
C PHE A 147 -9.19 2.97 -3.25
N ILE A 148 -8.18 3.82 -3.34
CA ILE A 148 -8.00 4.70 -4.49
C ILE A 148 -6.74 4.25 -5.20
N SER A 149 -6.70 4.40 -6.51
CA SER A 149 -5.49 4.26 -7.30
C SER A 149 -5.40 5.43 -8.24
N SER A 150 -4.29 6.16 -8.18
CA SER A 150 -4.07 7.36 -9.01
C SER A 150 -2.99 7.07 -10.04
N PHE A 151 -3.28 6.16 -10.99
CA PHE A 151 -2.34 5.83 -12.06
C PHE A 151 -3.03 5.63 -13.41
N PRO A 152 -2.65 6.39 -14.47
CA PRO A 152 -1.64 7.46 -14.49
C PRO A 152 -2.13 8.76 -13.81
N ALA A 153 -1.24 9.71 -13.49
CA ALA A 153 -1.50 10.90 -12.65
C ALA A 153 -2.71 11.78 -13.05
N TRP A 154 -3.25 11.60 -14.25
CA TRP A 154 -4.43 12.30 -14.78
C TRP A 154 -5.75 11.57 -14.50
N PHE A 155 -5.69 10.35 -13.98
CA PHE A 155 -6.83 9.51 -13.67
C PHE A 155 -6.77 9.07 -12.21
N CYS A 156 -7.91 9.10 -11.54
CA CYS A 156 -8.12 8.42 -10.27
C CYS A 156 -9.18 7.34 -10.47
N SER A 157 -8.81 6.13 -10.14
CA SER A 157 -9.71 4.99 -10.05
C SER A 157 -10.11 4.83 -8.59
N CYS A 158 -11.39 5.01 -8.32
CA CYS A 158 -12.01 4.62 -7.07
C CYS A 158 -12.36 3.15 -7.14
N MET A 159 -11.86 2.39 -6.18
CA MET A 159 -11.92 0.94 -6.21
C MET A 159 -12.64 0.40 -4.99
N TYR A 160 -13.50 -0.58 -5.20
CA TYR A 160 -14.23 -1.30 -4.16
C TYR A 160 -13.91 -2.77 -4.28
N ILE A 161 -13.48 -3.37 -3.18
CA ILE A 161 -13.22 -4.81 -3.10
C ILE A 161 -14.23 -5.40 -2.13
N TYR A 162 -15.04 -6.33 -2.63
CA TYR A 162 -16.04 -7.10 -1.87
C TYR A 162 -15.65 -8.57 -1.93
N GLY A 163 -15.13 -9.11 -0.83
CA GLY A 163 -14.53 -10.46 -0.87
C GLY A 163 -13.41 -10.52 -1.91
N ASN A 164 -13.63 -11.25 -3.01
CA ASN A 164 -12.70 -11.33 -4.13
C ASN A 164 -13.15 -10.53 -5.37
N ASP A 165 -14.32 -9.89 -5.31
CA ASP A 165 -14.88 -9.14 -6.43
C ASP A 165 -14.36 -7.70 -6.41
N LEU A 166 -13.82 -7.30 -7.56
CA LEU A 166 -13.24 -5.98 -7.77
C LEU A 166 -14.16 -5.12 -8.63
N HIS A 167 -14.57 -3.97 -8.10
CA HIS A 167 -15.26 -2.92 -8.86
C HIS A 167 -14.42 -1.65 -8.87
N ALA A 168 -14.05 -1.18 -10.06
CA ALA A 168 -13.29 0.07 -10.22
C ALA A 168 -14.07 1.07 -11.08
N GLU A 169 -14.09 2.32 -10.64
CA GLU A 169 -14.65 3.45 -11.37
C GLU A 169 -13.58 4.52 -11.55
N SER A 170 -13.26 4.86 -12.79
CA SER A 170 -12.21 5.83 -13.13
C SER A 170 -12.78 7.21 -13.45
N SER A 171 -12.21 8.24 -12.86
CA SER A 171 -12.48 9.65 -13.15
C SER A 171 -11.21 10.37 -13.59
N GLY A 172 -11.32 11.23 -14.60
CA GLY A 172 -10.21 12.06 -15.08
C GLY A 172 -10.12 13.40 -14.36
N TYR A 173 -8.89 13.90 -14.18
CA TYR A 173 -8.61 15.24 -13.66
C TYR A 173 -8.04 16.16 -14.74
N ARG A 174 -8.26 17.47 -14.56
CA ARG A 174 -7.68 18.50 -15.44
C ARG A 174 -6.18 18.74 -15.21
N ARG A 175 -5.64 18.28 -14.09
CA ARG A 175 -4.23 18.41 -13.72
C ARG A 175 -3.78 17.13 -13.03
N ALA A 176 -2.53 16.75 -13.29
CA ALA A 176 -1.87 15.73 -12.51
C ALA A 176 -1.88 16.13 -11.03
N SER A 177 -2.29 15.23 -10.15
CA SER A 177 -2.37 15.48 -8.72
C SER A 177 -1.98 14.22 -7.96
N HIS A 178 -1.16 14.40 -6.93
CA HIS A 178 -0.82 13.33 -6.02
C HIS A 178 -1.90 13.23 -4.94
N ILE A 179 -2.61 12.09 -4.88
CA ILE A 179 -3.68 11.86 -3.90
C ILE A 179 -3.12 10.93 -2.84
N TRP A 180 -2.74 11.50 -1.69
CA TRP A 180 -2.30 10.75 -0.52
C TRP A 180 -3.50 10.05 0.15
N ASP A 181 -4.51 10.81 0.55
CA ASP A 181 -5.70 10.29 1.22
C ASP A 181 -7.00 10.81 0.57
N ALA A 182 -8.11 10.11 0.80
CA ALA A 182 -9.44 10.60 0.50
C ALA A 182 -10.45 10.22 1.57
N GLY A 183 -11.39 11.14 1.78
CA GLY A 183 -12.52 10.90 2.67
C GLY A 183 -13.59 10.02 2.02
N LEU A 184 -14.25 9.21 2.85
CA LEU A 184 -15.45 8.46 2.49
C LEU A 184 -16.63 9.00 3.28
N GLN A 185 -17.68 9.44 2.58
CA GLN A 185 -18.94 9.81 3.23
C GLN A 185 -20.05 8.84 2.83
N THR A 186 -20.79 8.35 3.82
CA THR A 186 -21.99 7.54 3.60
C THR A 186 -23.19 8.46 3.47
N VAL A 187 -23.87 8.42 2.33
CA VAL A 187 -25.15 9.12 2.15
C VAL A 187 -26.27 8.09 2.27
N HIS A 188 -27.01 8.16 3.38
CA HIS A 188 -28.26 7.39 3.52
C HIS A 188 -29.37 8.08 2.73
N ARG A 189 -29.57 7.68 1.48
CA ARG A 189 -30.81 7.96 0.75
C ARG A 189 -31.46 6.63 0.37
N THR A 190 -32.65 6.40 0.92
CA THR A 190 -33.60 5.36 0.46
C THR A 190 -33.01 3.95 0.34
N GLY A 191 -32.62 3.34 1.47
CA GLY A 191 -32.28 1.91 1.54
C GLY A 191 -31.06 1.47 0.71
N SER A 192 -30.40 2.40 0.02
CA SER A 192 -29.29 2.15 -0.91
C SER A 192 -28.15 3.08 -0.54
N CYS A 193 -26.96 2.53 -0.28
CA CYS A 193 -25.80 3.33 0.09
C CYS A 193 -25.17 3.98 -1.14
N PHE A 194 -25.27 5.30 -1.26
CA PHE A 194 -24.56 6.07 -2.29
C PHE A 194 -23.21 6.59 -1.77
N TRP A 195 -22.25 6.70 -2.70
CA TRP A 195 -20.87 7.11 -2.46
C TRP A 195 -20.63 8.50 -3.05
N TYR A 196 -19.86 9.35 -2.37
CA TYR A 196 -19.33 10.60 -2.95
C TYR A 196 -17.87 10.80 -2.52
N VAL A 197 -17.03 11.29 -3.43
CA VAL A 197 -15.63 11.62 -3.18
C VAL A 197 -15.52 13.13 -2.98
N ARG A 198 -14.98 13.56 -1.84
CA ARG A 198 -14.58 14.96 -1.65
C ARG A 198 -13.06 15.02 -1.66
N THR A 199 -12.47 15.32 -2.81
CA THR A 199 -11.04 15.62 -2.92
C THR A 199 -10.79 17.00 -2.31
N THR A 200 -10.07 17.06 -1.19
CA THR A 200 -9.46 18.31 -0.72
C THR A 200 -8.14 18.48 -1.46
N LEU A 201 -8.12 19.40 -2.43
CA LEU A 201 -6.88 19.86 -3.05
C LEU A 201 -6.18 20.77 -2.04
N SER A 202 -4.94 20.43 -1.66
CA SER A 202 -3.99 21.39 -1.05
C SER A 202 -3.26 22.14 -2.16
#